data_AF-A0A9D3APA4-F1
#
_entry.id   AF-A0A9D3APA4-F1
#
_cell.length_a   1.000
_cell.length_b   1.000
_cell.length_c   1.000
_cell.angle_alpha   90.00
_cell.angle_beta   90.00
_cell.angle_gamma   90.00
#
_symmetry.space_group_name_H-M   'P 1'
#
loop_
_entity.id
_entity.type
_entity.pdbx_description
1 polymer ?
#
loop_
_entity_poly.entity_id
_entity_poly.type
_entity_poly.pdbx_seq_one_letter_code
_entity_poly.pdbx_strand_id
1 'polypeptide(L)' 'MPGATANDVRIHLDYDDGRVEYEGTIYYNGTEYEFTIDAYSGVIREWDVESHQGWW' A
#
# COMPACT_ATOMS: atom_id res chain seq x y z
N MET A 1 -6.82 -18.20 2.35
CA MET A 1 -5.48 -18.10 1.72
C MET A 1 -4.52 -17.73 2.84
N PRO A 2 -3.45 -18.48 3.14
CA PRO A 2 -2.43 -17.99 4.06
C PRO A 2 -1.63 -16.93 3.30
N GLY A 3 -1.77 -15.69 3.73
CA GLY A 3 -1.22 -14.49 3.11
C GLY A 3 -1.53 -13.32 4.02
N ALA A 4 -1.43 -12.09 3.50
CA ALA A 4 -1.93 -10.93 4.22
C ALA A 4 -3.44 -11.07 4.50
N THR A 5 -3.84 -10.67 5.70
CA THR A 5 -5.22 -10.55 6.16
C THR A 5 -5.62 -9.08 6.20
N ALA A 6 -6.90 -8.78 6.45
CA ALA A 6 -7.34 -7.39 6.59
C ALA A 6 -6.63 -6.63 7.73
N ASN A 7 -6.10 -7.33 8.75
CA ASN A 7 -5.34 -6.70 9.83
C ASN A 7 -3.94 -6.24 9.39
N ASP A 8 -3.43 -6.80 8.29
CA ASP A 8 -2.12 -6.48 7.73
C ASP A 8 -2.19 -5.32 6.73
N VAL A 9 -3.39 -4.80 6.47
CA VAL A 9 -3.66 -3.79 5.43
C VAL A 9 -4.11 -2.48 6.08
N ARG A 10 -3.48 -1.39 5.68
CA ARG A 10 -3.89 -0.01 5.97
C ARG A 10 -4.22 0.66 4.64
N ILE A 11 -5.34 1.38 4.57
CA ILE A 11 -5.71 2.17 3.39
C ILE A 11 -6.29 3.49 3.89
N HIS A 12 -5.89 4.59 3.26
CA HIS A 12 -6.53 5.89 3.44
C HIS A 12 -6.78 6.56 2.09
N LEU A 13 -7.79 7.44 2.09
CA LEU A 13 -8.11 8.28 0.95
C LEU A 13 -7.32 9.59 1.10
N ASP A 14 -6.59 9.99 0.07
CA ASP A 14 -5.93 11.29 0.00
C ASP A 14 -6.43 12.12 -1.19
N TYR A 15 -6.27 13.45 -1.08
CA TYR A 15 -6.61 14.43 -2.09
C TYR A 15 -5.36 15.26 -2.45
N ASP A 16 -4.63 14.83 -3.48
CA ASP A 16 -3.46 15.55 -4.01
C ASP A 16 -3.74 16.14 -5.40
N ASP A 17 -3.37 17.41 -5.60
CA ASP A 17 -3.48 18.17 -6.86
C ASP A 17 -4.81 17.98 -7.65
N GLY A 18 -5.94 17.92 -6.93
CA GLY A 18 -7.28 17.76 -7.52
C GLY A 18 -7.62 16.33 -7.97
N ARG A 19 -6.78 15.35 -7.63
CA ARG A 19 -7.06 13.92 -7.76
C ARG A 19 -7.38 13.33 -6.40
N VAL A 20 -8.14 12.25 -6.45
CA VAL A 20 -8.48 11.45 -5.27
C VAL A 20 -7.74 10.14 -5.43
N GLU A 21 -6.99 9.75 -4.41
CA GLU A 21 -6.13 8.57 -4.46
C GLU A 21 -6.34 7.69 -3.21
N TYR A 22 -6.23 6.38 -3.40
CA TYR A 22 -6.11 5.44 -2.30
C TYR A 22 -4.63 5.13 -2.11
N GLU A 23 -4.10 5.54 -0.97
CA GLU A 23 -2.78 5.10 -0.52
C GLU A 23 -2.98 3.93 0.43
N GLY A 24 -2.21 2.87 0.19
CA GLY A 24 -2.31 1.65 0.97
C GLY A 24 -0.97 1.01 1.26
N THR A 25 -0.91 0.40 2.43
CA THR A 25 0.26 -0.33 2.92
C THR A 25 -0.18 -1.72 3.32
N ILE A 26 0.55 -2.73 2.88
CA ILE A 26 0.46 -4.10 3.38
C ILE A 26 1.74 -4.40 4.12
N TYR A 27 1.65 -4.77 5.39
CA TYR A 27 2.81 -5.28 6.13
C TYR A 27 2.67 -6.78 6.33
N TYR A 28 3.50 -7.56 5.63
CA TYR A 28 3.42 -9.01 5.68
C TYR A 28 4.82 -9.64 5.66
N ASN A 29 5.08 -10.53 6.62
CA ASN A 29 6.33 -11.29 6.72
C ASN A 29 7.61 -10.43 6.74
N GLY A 30 7.56 -9.26 7.40
CA GLY A 30 8.70 -8.33 7.45
C GLY A 30 8.95 -7.58 6.15
N THR A 31 8.01 -7.61 5.21
CA THR A 31 8.03 -6.80 4.00
C THR A 31 6.84 -5.86 4.01
N GLU A 32 7.14 -4.60 3.74
CA GLU A 32 6.18 -3.53 3.52
C GLU A 32 5.94 -3.39 2.02
N TYR A 33 4.68 -3.34 1.63
CA TYR A 33 4.25 -3.11 0.26
C TYR A 33 3.40 -1.84 0.27
N GLU A 34 3.89 -0.80 -0.38
CA GLU A 34 3.17 0.47 -0.52
C GLU A 34 2.59 0.55 -1.92
N PHE A 35 1.40 1.11 -2.04
CA PHE A 35 0.74 1.33 -3.32
C PHE A 35 -0.14 2.57 -3.30
N THR A 36 -0.21 3.23 -4.44
CA THR A 36 -1.13 4.34 -4.69
C THR A 36 -2.01 4.00 -5.88
N ILE A 37 -3.32 4.13 -5.71
CA ILE A 37 -4.34 3.83 -6.72
C ILE A 37 -5.15 5.09 -7.00
N ASP A 38 -5.26 5.46 -8.28
CA ASP A 38 -6.19 6.51 -8.71
C ASP A 38 -7.63 6.08 -8.38
N ALA A 39 -8.32 6.84 -7.52
CA ALA A 39 -9.61 6.42 -6.96
C ALA A 39 -10.74 6.41 -7.99
N TYR A 40 -10.58 7.09 -9.14
CA TYR A 40 -11.58 7.11 -10.19
C TYR A 40 -11.45 5.93 -11.16
N SER A 41 -10.24 5.64 -11.60
CA SER A 41 -9.94 4.68 -12.66
C SER A 41 -9.47 3.31 -12.14
N GLY A 42 -8.99 3.25 -10.89
CA GLY A 42 -8.39 2.05 -10.31
C GLY A 42 -6.99 1.72 -10.84
N VAL A 43 -6.37 2.63 -11.58
CA VAL A 43 -5.00 2.47 -12.08
C VAL A 43 -4.01 2.58 -10.92
N ILE A 44 -3.12 1.59 -10.80
CA ILE A 44 -1.98 1.68 -9.88
C ILE A 44 -1.01 2.74 -10.43
N ARG A 45 -0.80 3.78 -9.64
CA ARG A 45 0.02 4.94 -9.99
C ARG A 45 1.45 4.75 -9.55
N GLU A 46 1.61 4.22 -8.34
CA GLU A 46 2.88 3.98 -7.67
C GLU A 46 2.80 2.67 -6.88
N TRP A 47 3.95 2.02 -6.74
CA TRP A 47 4.13 0.88 -5.84
C TRP A 47 5.60 0.81 -5.42
N ASP A 48 5.83 0.44 -4.16
CA ASP A 48 7.15 0.18 -3.61
C ASP A 48 7.14 -1.04 -2.69
N VAL A 49 8.31 -1.64 -2.48
CA VAL A 49 8.48 -2.83 -1.65
C VAL A 49 9.74 -2.69 -0.82
N GLU A 50 9.57 -2.59 0.49
CA GLU A 50 10.68 -2.48 1.45
C GLU A 50 10.73 -3.71 2.35
N SER A 51 11.86 -4.42 2.35
CA SER A 51 12.10 -5.53 3.27
C SER A 51 12.76 -5.02 4.56
N HIS A 52 12.05 -5.12 5.67
CA HIS A 52 12.47 -4.71 7.00
C HIS A 52 13.22 -5.81 7.77
N GLN A 53 13.85 -6.77 7.06
CA GLN A 53 14.66 -7.80 7.71
C GLN A 53 15.96 -7.17 8.24
N GLY A 54 16.11 -7.21 9.56
CA GLY A 54 17.02 -6.35 10.32
C GLY A 54 18.47 -6.37 9.87
N TRP A 55 19.09 -5.18 9.95
CA TRP A 55 20.52 -5.01 10.02
C TRP A 55 21.04 -5.65 11.32
N TRP A 56 21.45 -6.91 11.23
CA TRP A 56 22.34 -7.60 12.17
C TRP A 56 23.42 -8.33 11.37
#